data_AF-A0A5B8UGJ2-F1
#
_entry.id   AF-A0A5B8UGJ2-F1
#
_cell.length_a   1.000
_cell.length_b   1.000
_cell.length_c   1.000
_cell.angle_alpha   90.00
_cell.angle_beta   90.00
_cell.angle_gamma   90.00
#
_symmetry.space_group_name_H-M   'P 1'
#
loop_
_entity.id
_entity.type
_entity.pdbx_description
1 polymer ?
#
loop_
_entity_poly.entity_id
_entity_poly.type
_entity_poly.pdbx_seq_one_letter_code
_entity_poly.pdbx_strand_id
1 'polypeptide(L)'
;MISFFDTPYNSPILIGLAIAYGIVAAITTFDIRLIQAKKSGLLPADEAMLPSWVGIFHWLEWLIFIAMFLLNWKFALIAFVVKFIFKVLPVLEIVGNILMSPFKQKTRY
;
A
#
# COMPACT_ATOMS: atom_id res chain seq x y z
N MET A 1 5.50 -27.08 -7.52
CA MET A 1 6.64 -26.57 -8.32
C MET A 1 6.33 -25.13 -8.70
N ILE A 2 7.21 -24.18 -8.39
CA ILE A 2 6.99 -22.76 -8.74
C ILE A 2 7.39 -22.59 -10.22
N SER A 3 6.45 -22.15 -11.06
CA SER A 3 6.72 -21.78 -12.44
C SER A 3 6.87 -20.27 -12.51
N PHE A 4 8.08 -19.80 -12.77
CA PHE A 4 8.32 -18.37 -12.99
C PHE A 4 7.63 -17.92 -14.28
N PHE A 5 7.07 -16.71 -14.27
CA PHE A 5 6.32 -16.07 -15.35
C PHE A 5 4.98 -16.71 -15.78
N ASP A 6 4.69 -17.95 -15.37
CA ASP A 6 3.44 -18.67 -15.69
C ASP A 6 2.79 -19.30 -14.43
N THR A 7 2.93 -18.68 -13.27
CA THR A 7 2.22 -19.15 -12.07
C THR A 7 0.71 -19.01 -12.25
N PRO A 8 -0.09 -20.07 -12.00
CA PRO A 8 -1.55 -20.03 -12.13
C PRO A 8 -2.20 -18.98 -11.20
N TYR A 9 -3.30 -18.36 -11.65
CA TYR A 9 -4.02 -17.35 -10.86
C TYR A 9 -4.57 -17.88 -9.53
N ASN A 10 -4.90 -19.17 -9.48
CA ASN A 10 -5.39 -19.85 -8.27
C ASN A 10 -4.26 -20.29 -7.33
N SER A 11 -3.01 -19.94 -7.64
CA SER A 11 -1.87 -20.24 -6.76
C SER A 11 -2.02 -19.50 -5.43
N PRO A 12 -1.98 -20.21 -4.28
CA PRO A 12 -2.07 -19.57 -2.97
C PRO A 12 -1.00 -18.50 -2.74
N ILE A 13 0.19 -18.68 -3.33
CA ILE A 13 1.30 -17.73 -3.23
C ILE A 13 0.96 -16.42 -3.94
N LEU A 14 0.40 -16.49 -5.15
CA LEU A 14 0.06 -15.31 -5.95
C LEU A 14 -1.10 -14.54 -5.32
N ILE A 15 -2.11 -15.26 -4.81
CA ILE A 15 -3.24 -14.68 -4.09
C ILE A 15 -2.75 -13.98 -2.80
N GLY A 16 -1.89 -14.66 -2.03
CA GLY A 16 -1.30 -14.09 -0.81
C GLY A 16 -0.50 -12.83 -1.09
N LEU A 17 0.33 -12.83 -2.14
CA LEU A 17 1.06 -11.65 -2.58
C LEU A 17 0.14 -10.53 -3.06
N ALA A 18 -0.95 -10.82 -3.75
CA ALA A 18 -1.92 -9.82 -4.20
C ALA A 18 -2.61 -9.12 -3.02
N ILE A 19 -3.02 -9.89 -2.00
CA ILE A 19 -3.63 -9.36 -0.78
C ILE A 19 -2.61 -8.51 -0.02
N ALA A 20 -1.39 -9.02 0.17
CA ALA A 20 -0.31 -8.29 0.81
C ALA A 20 0.00 -6.98 0.06
N TYR A 21 0.06 -7.03 -1.28
CA TYR A 21 0.25 -5.86 -2.13
C TYR A 21 -0.84 -4.81 -1.88
N GLY A 22 -2.12 -5.21 -1.82
CA GLY A 22 -3.23 -4.30 -1.55
C GLY A 22 -3.14 -3.63 -0.18
N ILE A 23 -2.81 -4.39 0.87
CA ILE A 23 -2.66 -3.86 2.24
C ILE A 23 -1.52 -2.85 2.30
N VAL A 24 -0.36 -3.22 1.75
CA VAL A 24 0.83 -2.37 1.75
C VAL A 24 0.60 -1.11 0.89
N ALA A 25 -0.08 -1.25 -0.25
CA ALA A 25 -0.48 -0.13 -1.10
C ALA A 25 -1.45 0.83 -0.41
N ALA A 26 -2.36 0.32 0.42
CA ALA A 26 -3.28 1.14 1.20
C ALA A 26 -2.53 1.98 2.26
N ILE A 27 -1.63 1.33 3.00
CA ILE A 27 -0.79 1.97 4.02
C ILE A 27 0.07 3.08 3.41
N THR A 28 0.79 2.77 2.33
CA THR A 28 1.69 3.72 1.67
C THR A 28 0.94 4.86 1.00
N THR A 29 -0.23 4.60 0.42
CA THR A 29 -1.07 5.65 -0.18
C THR A 29 -1.57 6.62 0.89
N PHE A 30 -2.00 6.09 2.04
CA PHE A 30 -2.44 6.91 3.16
C PHE A 30 -1.28 7.76 3.74
N ASP A 31 -0.11 7.17 3.95
CA ASP A 31 1.08 7.89 4.42
C ASP A 31 1.49 9.04 3.48
N ILE A 32 1.55 8.78 2.17
CA ILE A 32 1.87 9.79 1.16
C ILE A 32 0.85 10.94 1.18
N ARG A 33 -0.45 10.64 1.25
CA ARG A 33 -1.50 11.67 1.29
C ARG A 33 -1.45 12.49 2.57
N LEU A 34 -1.14 11.87 3.71
CA LEU A 34 -0.99 12.57 4.98
C LEU A 34 0.22 13.51 4.97
N ILE A 35 1.35 13.08 4.41
CA ILE A 35 2.53 13.93 4.20
C ILE A 35 2.21 15.08 3.22
N GLN A 36 1.48 14.81 2.14
CA GLN A 36 1.06 15.82 1.17
C GLN A 36 0.10 16.85 1.78
N ALA A 37 -0.86 16.41 2.59
CA ALA A 37 -1.80 17.26 3.30
C ALA A 37 -1.09 18.17 4.33
N LYS A 38 -0.09 17.64 5.04
CA LYS A 38 0.74 18.45 5.94
C LYS A 38 1.59 19.48 5.20
N LYS A 39 2.23 19.10 4.10
CA LYS A 39 3.04 20.02 3.27
C LYS A 39 2.22 21.11 2.59
N SER A 40 0.95 20.83 2.28
CA SER A 40 0.03 21.82 1.70
C SER A 40 -0.62 22.74 2.73
N GLY A 41 -0.32 22.57 4.02
CA GLY A 41 -0.88 23.40 5.09
C GLY A 41 -2.36 23.13 5.39
N LEU A 42 -2.93 22.04 4.85
CA LEU A 42 -4.30 21.61 5.12
C LEU A 42 -4.47 20.97 6.50
N LEU A 43 -3.36 20.57 7.14
CA LEU A 43 -3.34 20.00 8.49
C LEU A 43 -2.58 20.93 9.46
N PRO A 44 -3.07 21.10 10.69
CA PRO A 44 -2.33 21.79 11.75
C PRO A 44 -0.94 21.18 11.96
N ALA A 45 0.08 21.99 12.28
CA ALA A 45 1.45 21.50 12.48
C ALA A 45 1.56 20.41 13.58
N ASP A 46 0.67 20.47 14.57
CA ASP A 46 0.56 19.58 15.73
C ASP A 46 -0.17 18.26 15.46
N GLU A 47 -0.65 18.05 14.22
CA GLU A 47 -1.37 16.83 13.89
C GLU A 47 -0.42 15.61 13.78
N ALA A 48 -0.90 14.50 14.34
CA ALA A 48 -0.20 13.23 14.46
C ALA A 48 0.19 12.65 13.10
N MET A 49 1.47 12.63 12.80
CA MET A 49 1.99 11.89 11.64
C MET A 49 2.08 10.40 11.96
N LEU A 50 2.11 9.60 10.90
CA LEU A 50 2.48 8.20 11.05
C LEU A 50 3.95 8.08 11.49
N PRO A 51 4.30 7.02 12.22
CA PRO A 51 5.68 6.76 12.60
C PRO A 51 6.60 6.61 11.38
N SER A 52 7.86 7.03 11.49
CA SER A 52 8.84 6.97 10.41
C SER A 52 9.11 5.54 9.87
N TRP A 53 8.90 4.51 10.70
CA TRP A 53 9.03 3.12 10.27
C TRP A 53 8.00 2.71 9.20
N VAL A 54 6.90 3.45 9.04
CA VAL A 54 5.91 3.22 7.98
C VAL A 54 6.52 3.37 6.59
N GLY A 55 7.60 4.16 6.45
CA GLY A 55 8.36 4.24 5.19
C GLY A 55 8.92 2.90 4.69
N ILE A 56 9.10 1.92 5.58
CA ILE A 56 9.52 0.54 5.21
C ILE A 56 8.48 -0.12 4.31
N PHE A 57 7.19 0.17 4.49
CA PHE A 57 6.14 -0.38 3.65
C PHE A 57 6.25 0.08 2.19
N HIS A 58 6.84 1.25 1.92
CA HIS A 58 7.07 1.69 0.54
C HIS A 58 8.06 0.77 -0.18
N TRP A 59 9.14 0.39 0.50
CA TRP A 59 10.10 -0.58 -0.03
C TRP A 59 9.49 -1.98 -0.16
N LEU A 60 8.69 -2.38 0.84
CA LEU A 60 7.98 -3.67 0.81
C LEU A 60 6.99 -3.75 -0.36
N GLU A 61 6.32 -2.65 -0.69
CA GLU A 61 5.40 -2.56 -1.82
C GLU A 61 6.10 -2.89 -3.14
N TRP A 62 7.27 -2.29 -3.38
CA TRP A 62 8.08 -2.55 -4.56
C TRP A 62 8.58 -3.99 -4.61
N LEU A 63 9.02 -4.54 -3.46
CA LEU A 63 9.48 -5.92 -3.38
C LEU A 63 8.35 -6.90 -3.74
N ILE A 64 7.15 -6.70 -3.19
CA ILE A 64 5.98 -7.53 -3.50
C ILE A 64 5.60 -7.39 -4.97
N PHE A 65 5.62 -6.18 -5.52
CA PHE A 65 5.33 -5.96 -6.94
C PHE A 65 6.31 -6.70 -7.85
N ILE A 66 7.62 -6.61 -7.57
CA ILE A 66 8.66 -7.33 -8.33
C ILE A 66 8.45 -8.86 -8.21
N ALA A 67 8.14 -9.36 -7.02
CA ALA A 67 7.85 -10.78 -6.81
C ALA A 67 6.63 -11.23 -7.63
N MET A 68 5.53 -10.47 -7.61
CA MET A 68 4.35 -10.74 -8.41
C MET A 68 4.67 -10.70 -9.91
N PHE A 69 5.48 -9.74 -10.35
CA PHE A 69 5.89 -9.60 -11.75
C PHE A 69 6.69 -10.81 -12.23
N LEU A 70 7.62 -11.33 -11.40
CA LEU A 70 8.40 -12.53 -11.69
C LEU A 70 7.55 -13.81 -11.70
N LEU A 71 6.47 -13.86 -10.91
CA LEU A 71 5.58 -15.02 -10.87
C LEU A 71 4.56 -15.02 -12.02
N ASN A 72 3.97 -13.86 -12.31
CA ASN A 72 3.01 -13.67 -13.40
C ASN A 72 2.91 -12.18 -13.77
N TRP A 73 3.62 -11.77 -14.82
CA TRP A 73 3.72 -10.38 -15.24
C TRP A 73 2.38 -9.77 -15.68
N LYS A 74 1.49 -10.58 -16.30
CA LYS A 74 0.14 -10.13 -16.72
C LYS A 74 -0.69 -9.76 -15.51
N PHE A 75 -0.69 -10.63 -14.50
CA PHE A 75 -1.41 -10.39 -13.25
C PHE A 75 -0.84 -9.18 -12.50
N ALA A 76 0.49 -9.05 -12.43
CA ALA A 76 1.14 -7.92 -11.77
C ALA A 76 0.76 -6.58 -12.41
N LEU A 77 0.72 -6.50 -13.74
CA LEU A 77 0.26 -5.30 -14.45
C LEU A 77 -1.21 -4.98 -14.15
N ILE A 78 -2.09 -5.98 -14.13
CA ILE A 78 -3.50 -5.78 -13.76
C ILE A 78 -3.59 -5.25 -12.32
N ALA A 79 -2.87 -5.86 -11.37
CA ALA A 79 -2.84 -5.41 -9.99
C ALA A 79 -2.33 -3.96 -9.85
N PHE A 80 -1.34 -3.57 -10.66
CA PHE A 80 -0.82 -2.20 -10.70
C PHE A 80 -1.86 -1.19 -11.21
N VAL A 81 -2.58 -1.54 -12.28
CA VAL A 81 -3.67 -0.69 -12.82
C VAL A 81 -4.81 -0.58 -11.81
N VAL A 82 -5.22 -1.69 -11.19
CA VAL A 82 -6.26 -1.69 -10.14
C VAL A 82 -5.84 -0.84 -8.95
N LYS A 83 -4.59 -0.98 -8.48
CA LYS A 83 -4.02 -0.10 -7.46
C LYS A 83 -4.11 1.36 -7.87
N PHE A 84 -3.74 1.70 -9.10
CA PHE A 84 -3.80 3.08 -9.59
C PHE A 84 -5.24 3.62 -9.54
N ILE A 85 -6.22 2.84 -10.00
CA ILE A 85 -7.64 3.22 -9.93
C ILE A 85 -8.08 3.45 -8.48
N PHE A 86 -7.75 2.54 -7.56
CA PHE A 86 -8.07 2.68 -6.12
C PHE A 86 -7.21 3.73 -5.38
N LYS A 87 -6.14 4.20 -6.00
CA LYS A 87 -5.38 5.36 -5.52
C LYS A 87 -6.04 6.65 -5.96
N VAL A 88 -6.67 6.68 -7.13
CA VAL A 88 -7.40 7.85 -7.66
C VAL A 88 -8.75 8.00 -6.95
N LEU A 89 -9.58 6.95 -6.96
CA LEU A 89 -10.78 6.84 -6.13
C LEU A 89 -10.28 6.53 -4.72
N PRO A 90 -10.39 7.41 -3.70
CA PRO A 90 -9.67 7.37 -2.40
C PRO A 90 -9.88 6.13 -1.50
N VAL A 91 -10.25 4.97 -2.05
CA VAL A 91 -10.42 3.67 -1.43
C VAL A 91 -9.16 3.22 -0.69
N LEU A 92 -7.98 3.27 -1.32
CA LEU A 92 -6.73 2.88 -0.66
C LEU A 92 -6.41 3.76 0.55
N GLU A 93 -6.75 5.04 0.47
CA GLU A 93 -6.59 5.96 1.59
C GLU A 93 -7.53 5.60 2.74
N ILE A 94 -8.80 5.33 2.46
CA ILE A 94 -9.78 4.95 3.49
C ILE A 94 -9.34 3.66 4.18
N VAL A 95 -8.93 2.65 3.43
CA VAL A 95 -8.43 1.38 3.98
C VAL A 95 -7.16 1.61 4.81
N GLY A 96 -6.20 2.37 4.28
CA GLY A 96 -4.96 2.71 4.98
C GLY A 96 -5.23 3.49 6.28
N ASN A 97 -6.19 4.41 6.27
CA ASN A 97 -6.61 5.17 7.44
C ASN A 97 -7.22 4.26 8.52
N ILE A 98 -8.05 3.29 8.15
CA ILE A 98 -8.63 2.31 9.09
C ILE A 98 -7.51 1.47 9.71
N LEU A 99 -6.63 0.92 8.87
CA LEU A 99 -5.52 0.06 9.30
C LEU A 99 -4.51 0.78 10.19
N MET A 100 -4.22 2.05 9.87
CA MET A 100 -3.24 2.85 10.61
C MET A 100 -3.85 3.72 11.72
N SER A 101 -5.18 3.69 11.90
CA SER A 101 -5.86 4.41 12.97
C SER A 101 -5.29 4.16 14.37
N PRO A 102 -4.90 2.93 14.80
CA PRO A 102 -4.35 2.73 16.13
C PRO A 102 -2.91 3.27 16.28
N PHE A 103 -2.21 3.51 15.17
CA PHE A 103 -0.82 3.98 15.16
C PHE A 103 -0.70 5.50 15.01
N LYS A 104 -1.81 6.21 14.79
CA LYS A 104 -1.82 7.68 14.85
C LYS A 104 -1.54 8.11 16.28
N GLN A 105 -0.37 8.71 16.51
CA GLN A 105 0.02 9.19 17.83
C GLN A 105 -0.91 10.33 18.27
N LYS A 106 -1.96 10.04 19.04
CA LYS A 106 -2.78 11.08 19.67
C LYS A 106 -1.85 11.97 20.51
N THR A 107 -1.62 13.21 20.08
CA THR A 107 -1.08 14.26 20.93
C THR A 107 -2.09 14.43 22.06
N ARG A 108 -1.82 13.83 23.22
CA ARG A 108 -2.57 14.10 24.46
C ARG A 108 -2.23 15.53 24.83
N TYR A 109 -3.13 16.45 24.54
CA TYR A 109 -3.22 17.72 25.28
C TYR A 109 -3.89 17.43 26.62
#